data_AF-A0A425DCV6-F1
#
_entry.id   AF-A0A425DCV6-F1
#
_cell.length_a   1.000
_cell.length_b   1.000
_cell.length_c   1.000
_cell.angle_alpha   90.00
_cell.angle_beta   90.00
_cell.angle_gamma   90.00
#
_symmetry.space_group_name_H-M   'P 1'
#
loop_
_entity.id
_entity.type
_entity.pdbx_description
1 polymer ?
#
loop_
_entity_poly.entity_id
_entity_poly.type
_entity_poly.pdbx_seq_one_letter_code
_entity_poly.pdbx_strand_id
1 'polypeptide(L)'
;MAEEFLLTAEKSIDLAFKTRTCLPGDDITQHITNVTQKLRLGAGLVATTDNRVVCTNAGVLRYRPPNRYWLDFNHKRYTPALDDGVVGMVVDRNAEFYRVDIGGSCVSPSFATLGMLAFDGASKRNRPNMQPGSLVYCRVVRAAKDLDACVTCEGTSVEWSTGQSLTPPTVAPTHLAKKDWMTGLAIYGELTGGYVFKASIGLAKSLVQDECAVLESLGRAIPFELAVGVNGVVWLNSKSSQDTILVANAILNSEGLTPAQCEAMVAKRDRESVEDSNGGGVEVKMSRLPNAGLGLFATTTFNAGDVVCVYRGQVLATADALKVADKSYLMRLGGGVYIDARTCIGVKARYINDCRSRGVHNVEFEKLPLLQKANVRATRYIHIGDEIYVDYGKWYWLAYNLSHPHDLIK
;
A
#
# COMPACT_ATOMS: atom_id res chain seq x y z
N MET A 1 -44.30 -6.13 3.72
CA MET A 1 -43.34 -5.00 3.83
C MET A 1 -42.01 -5.31 3.13
N ALA A 2 -41.31 -6.41 3.43
CA ALA A 2 -40.08 -6.79 2.70
C ALA A 2 -40.35 -7.23 1.24
N GLU A 3 -41.38 -8.05 0.99
CA GLU A 3 -41.76 -8.48 -0.38
C GLU A 3 -42.25 -7.32 -1.24
N GLU A 4 -43.00 -6.39 -0.65
CA GLU A 4 -43.49 -5.18 -1.33
C GLU A 4 -42.35 -4.21 -1.64
N PHE A 5 -41.35 -4.12 -0.75
CA PHE A 5 -40.09 -3.40 -1.00
C PHE A 5 -39.27 -4.07 -2.11
N LEU A 6 -39.18 -5.40 -2.14
CA LEU A 6 -38.51 -6.15 -3.21
C LEU A 6 -39.21 -5.98 -4.55
N LEU A 7 -40.54 -6.07 -4.61
CA LEU A 7 -41.34 -5.79 -5.81
C LEU A 7 -41.22 -4.34 -6.30
N THR A 8 -41.13 -3.38 -5.37
CA THR A 8 -40.91 -1.96 -5.72
C THR A 8 -39.48 -1.72 -6.19
N ALA A 9 -38.50 -2.39 -5.58
CA ALA A 9 -37.10 -2.37 -6.01
C ALA A 9 -36.94 -2.98 -7.41
N GLU A 10 -37.53 -4.15 -7.66
CA GLU A 10 -37.56 -4.81 -8.98
C GLU A 10 -38.20 -3.94 -10.06
N LYS A 11 -39.31 -3.25 -9.75
CA LYS A 11 -39.94 -2.29 -10.68
C LYS A 11 -39.10 -1.02 -10.91
N SER A 12 -38.18 -0.71 -10.00
CA SER A 12 -37.31 0.47 -10.09
C SER A 12 -35.95 0.19 -10.73
N ILE A 13 -35.62 -1.08 -10.99
CA ILE A 13 -34.37 -1.49 -11.64
C ILE A 13 -34.55 -1.35 -13.15
N ASP A 14 -33.73 -0.50 -13.75
CA ASP A 14 -33.55 -0.47 -15.20
C ASP A 14 -32.77 -1.71 -15.67
N LEU A 15 -33.49 -2.77 -16.01
CA LEU A 15 -32.94 -4.00 -16.58
C LEU A 15 -32.32 -3.80 -17.98
N ALA A 16 -32.62 -2.68 -18.65
CA ALA A 16 -32.07 -2.34 -19.96
C ALA A 16 -30.79 -1.49 -19.86
N PHE A 17 -30.37 -1.08 -18.66
CA PHE A 17 -29.16 -0.30 -18.48
C PHE A 17 -27.92 -1.08 -18.92
N LYS A 18 -27.17 -0.51 -19.87
CA LYS A 18 -25.89 -1.04 -20.31
C LYS A 18 -24.78 -0.05 -19.97
N THR A 19 -23.75 -0.52 -19.27
CA THR A 19 -22.54 0.26 -19.02
C THR A 19 -21.92 0.68 -20.36
N ARG A 20 -21.65 1.97 -20.51
CA ARG A 20 -21.10 2.56 -21.73
C ARG A 20 -19.95 3.51 -21.38
N THR A 21 -18.92 3.53 -22.21
CA THR A 21 -17.89 4.56 -22.15
C THR A 21 -18.43 5.83 -22.79
N CYS A 22 -18.40 6.93 -22.04
CA CYS A 22 -18.85 8.25 -22.46
C CYS A 22 -17.66 9.20 -22.53
N LEU A 23 -17.73 10.16 -23.46
CA LEU A 23 -16.78 11.25 -23.61
C LEU A 23 -17.43 12.59 -23.21
N PRO A 24 -16.62 13.61 -22.89
CA PRO A 24 -17.13 14.95 -22.64
C PRO A 24 -17.92 15.46 -23.86
N GLY A 25 -19.14 15.95 -23.62
CA GLY A 25 -20.05 16.43 -24.66
C GLY A 25 -21.07 15.39 -25.16
N ASP A 26 -20.91 14.11 -24.81
CA ASP A 26 -21.90 13.09 -25.17
C ASP A 26 -23.24 13.33 -24.45
N ASP A 27 -24.33 13.22 -25.20
CA ASP A 27 -25.71 13.28 -24.68
C ASP A 27 -26.17 11.88 -24.27
N ILE A 28 -26.52 11.72 -22.99
CA ILE A 28 -26.98 10.44 -22.42
C ILE A 28 -28.47 10.42 -22.10
N THR A 29 -29.23 11.45 -22.49
CA THR A 29 -30.66 11.59 -22.19
C THR A 29 -31.47 10.38 -22.66
N GLN A 30 -31.11 9.81 -23.81
CA GLN A 30 -31.76 8.63 -24.39
C GLN A 30 -31.45 7.32 -23.65
N HIS A 31 -30.37 7.30 -22.86
CA HIS A 31 -29.93 6.14 -22.09
C HIS A 31 -30.53 6.12 -20.68
N ILE A 32 -31.26 7.16 -20.30
CA ILE A 32 -32.01 7.23 -19.04
C ILE A 32 -33.41 6.74 -19.33
N THR A 33 -33.71 5.50 -18.95
CA THR A 33 -34.97 4.82 -19.27
C THR A 33 -36.18 5.35 -18.49
N ASN A 34 -35.95 5.93 -17.31
CA ASN A 34 -37.00 6.40 -16.40
C ASN A 34 -37.01 7.93 -16.23
N VAL A 35 -37.20 8.66 -17.33
CA VAL A 35 -37.31 10.14 -17.34
C VAL A 35 -38.50 10.66 -16.52
N THR A 36 -39.52 9.82 -16.29
CA THR A 36 -40.74 10.16 -15.54
C THR A 36 -40.55 10.22 -14.02
N GLN A 37 -39.48 9.64 -13.49
CA GLN A 37 -39.14 9.70 -12.07
C GLN A 37 -38.06 10.76 -11.80
N LYS A 38 -37.97 11.23 -10.55
CA LYS A 38 -36.99 12.23 -10.13
C LYS A 38 -35.56 11.70 -10.32
N LEU A 39 -34.90 12.14 -11.38
CA LEU A 39 -33.53 11.79 -11.74
C LEU A 39 -32.52 12.39 -10.74
N ARG A 40 -31.57 11.57 -10.27
CA ARG A 40 -30.44 12.01 -9.44
C ARG A 40 -29.15 11.91 -10.24
N LEU A 41 -28.64 13.05 -10.69
CA LEU A 41 -27.35 13.15 -11.36
C LEU A 41 -26.21 13.15 -10.34
N GLY A 42 -25.25 12.25 -10.51
CA GLY A 42 -24.01 12.21 -9.76
C GLY A 42 -22.85 12.85 -10.50
N ALA A 43 -21.63 12.51 -10.09
CA ALA A 43 -20.41 13.10 -10.64
C ALA A 43 -20.27 12.89 -12.16
N GLY A 44 -19.74 13.90 -12.84
CA GLY A 44 -19.46 13.86 -14.27
C GLY A 44 -20.67 14.10 -15.20
N LEU A 45 -21.87 14.26 -14.65
CA LEU A 45 -23.09 14.53 -15.42
C LEU A 45 -23.67 15.91 -15.07
N VAL A 46 -24.11 16.64 -16.08
CA VAL A 46 -24.74 17.95 -15.91
C VAL A 46 -26.02 18.00 -16.73
N ALA A 47 -27.10 18.49 -16.10
CA ALA A 47 -28.32 18.86 -16.81
C ALA A 47 -28.14 20.23 -17.45
N THR A 48 -28.39 20.31 -18.75
CA THR A 48 -28.43 21.55 -19.52
C THR A 48 -29.83 22.16 -19.42
N THR A 49 -29.96 23.46 -19.70
CA THR A 49 -31.25 24.18 -19.75
C THR A 49 -32.29 23.54 -20.67
N ASP A 50 -31.85 22.80 -21.69
CA ASP A 50 -32.70 22.14 -22.68
C ASP A 50 -33.22 20.76 -22.22
N ASN A 51 -33.19 20.45 -20.91
CA ASN A 51 -33.48 19.13 -20.35
C ASN A 51 -32.59 17.97 -20.87
N ARG A 52 -31.44 18.30 -21.47
CA ARG A 52 -30.44 17.31 -21.91
C ARG A 52 -29.45 17.02 -20.80
N VAL A 53 -29.12 15.75 -20.61
CA VAL A 53 -28.06 15.32 -19.69
C VAL A 53 -26.80 15.06 -20.49
N VAL A 54 -25.78 15.88 -20.25
CA VAL A 54 -24.50 15.82 -20.97
C VAL A 54 -23.38 15.35 -20.04
N CYS A 55 -22.46 14.59 -20.62
CA CYS A 55 -21.24 14.16 -19.95
C CYS A 55 -20.22 15.29 -19.92
N THR A 56 -19.59 15.52 -18.76
CA THR A 56 -18.52 16.52 -18.59
C THR A 56 -17.13 15.89 -18.51
N ASN A 57 -17.05 14.61 -18.19
CA ASN A 57 -15.80 13.85 -18.06
C ASN A 57 -15.83 12.62 -18.97
N ALA A 58 -14.65 12.12 -19.33
CA ALA A 58 -14.52 10.81 -19.95
C ALA A 58 -14.57 9.73 -18.87
N GLY A 59 -15.42 8.71 -19.05
CA GLY A 59 -15.58 7.66 -18.03
C GLY A 59 -16.62 6.62 -18.40
N VAL A 60 -16.88 5.70 -17.47
CA VAL A 60 -17.90 4.66 -17.64
C VAL A 60 -19.18 5.11 -16.96
N LEU A 61 -20.28 5.15 -17.72
CA LEU A 61 -21.60 5.42 -17.15
C LEU A 61 -22.02 4.28 -16.24
N ARG A 62 -22.38 4.62 -15.00
CA ARG A 62 -22.88 3.73 -13.97
C ARG A 62 -24.28 4.14 -13.56
N TYR A 63 -25.03 3.16 -13.09
CA TYR A 63 -26.40 3.32 -12.62
C TYR A 63 -26.57 2.60 -11.28
N ARG A 64 -27.32 3.22 -10.38
CA ARG A 64 -27.79 2.62 -9.14
C ARG A 64 -29.29 2.88 -9.03
N PRO A 65 -30.11 1.84 -8.82
CA PRO A 65 -31.54 1.99 -8.55
C PRO A 65 -31.79 2.91 -7.35
N PRO A 66 -32.89 3.67 -7.33
CA PRO A 66 -33.97 3.68 -8.32
C PRO A 66 -33.66 4.53 -9.58
N ASN A 67 -32.90 5.63 -9.47
CA ASN A 67 -32.62 6.54 -10.60
C ASN A 67 -31.38 7.42 -10.39
N ARG A 68 -30.27 6.84 -9.93
CA ARG A 68 -28.99 7.54 -9.77
C ARG A 68 -28.01 7.15 -10.86
N TYR A 69 -27.56 8.13 -11.65
CA TYR A 69 -26.57 7.93 -12.71
C TYR A 69 -25.33 8.75 -12.39
N TRP A 70 -24.14 8.21 -12.66
CA TRP A 70 -22.87 8.93 -12.54
C TRP A 70 -21.85 8.39 -13.52
N LEU A 71 -20.85 9.20 -13.83
CA LEU A 71 -19.66 8.73 -14.53
C LEU A 71 -18.63 8.26 -13.52
N ASP A 72 -18.15 7.04 -13.72
CA ASP A 72 -16.98 6.50 -13.05
C ASP A 72 -15.74 6.89 -13.86
N PHE A 73 -14.96 7.82 -13.31
CA PHE A 73 -13.76 8.35 -13.95
C PHE A 73 -12.63 8.49 -12.93
N ASN A 74 -11.41 8.19 -13.36
CA ASN A 74 -10.24 8.33 -12.52
C ASN A 74 -9.73 9.77 -12.55
N HIS A 75 -9.40 10.31 -11.39
CA HIS A 75 -8.83 11.63 -11.22
C HIS A 75 -7.99 11.65 -9.93
N LYS A 76 -7.08 12.62 -9.83
CA LYS A 76 -6.18 12.76 -8.67
C LYS A 76 -6.56 13.90 -7.73
N ARG A 77 -7.49 14.77 -8.13
CA ARG A 77 -7.84 15.98 -7.39
C ARG A 77 -9.18 15.79 -6.69
N TYR A 78 -9.17 15.76 -5.37
CA TYR A 78 -10.37 15.44 -4.60
C TYR A 78 -11.38 16.60 -4.61
N THR A 79 -12.67 16.30 -4.78
CA THR A 79 -13.75 17.27 -4.61
C THR A 79 -14.58 16.82 -3.40
N PRO A 80 -14.65 17.62 -2.32
CA PRO A 80 -15.41 17.25 -1.13
C PRO A 80 -16.87 16.92 -1.44
N ALA A 81 -17.34 15.76 -0.99
CA ALA A 81 -18.75 15.39 -1.03
C ALA A 81 -19.24 15.03 0.38
N LEU A 82 -20.54 15.13 0.59
CA LEU A 82 -21.17 14.78 1.86
C LEU A 82 -20.88 13.31 2.21
N ASP A 83 -20.59 13.05 3.49
CA ASP A 83 -20.34 11.73 4.07
C ASP A 83 -19.07 11.01 3.60
N ASP A 84 -18.21 11.69 2.84
CA ASP A 84 -16.90 11.15 2.46
C ASP A 84 -15.97 11.03 3.67
N GLY A 85 -15.42 9.84 3.89
CA GLY A 85 -14.35 9.59 4.86
C GLY A 85 -13.00 9.99 4.27
N VAL A 86 -12.34 10.98 4.87
CA VAL A 86 -11.10 11.58 4.37
C VAL A 86 -10.01 11.63 5.43
N VAL A 87 -8.76 11.49 4.98
CA VAL A 87 -7.58 11.72 5.83
C VAL A 87 -7.09 13.14 5.56
N GLY A 88 -7.01 13.96 6.59
CA GLY A 88 -6.52 15.33 6.51
C GLY A 88 -5.35 15.58 7.45
N MET A 89 -4.61 16.66 7.20
CA MET A 89 -3.53 17.13 8.07
C MET A 89 -3.93 18.43 8.73
N VAL A 90 -3.78 18.53 10.05
CA VAL A 90 -4.03 19.77 10.79
C VAL A 90 -2.98 20.80 10.39
N VAL A 91 -3.40 21.93 9.84
CA VAL A 91 -2.50 23.02 9.42
C VAL A 91 -2.40 24.09 10.50
N ASP A 92 -3.52 24.39 11.13
CA ASP A 92 -3.62 25.47 12.12
C ASP A 92 -4.69 25.13 13.17
N ARG A 93 -4.55 25.76 14.34
CA ARG A 93 -5.42 25.55 15.50
C ARG A 93 -5.93 26.90 16.01
N ASN A 94 -7.25 27.02 16.05
CA ASN A 94 -7.95 28.14 16.67
C ASN A 94 -8.57 27.70 18.02
N ALA A 95 -9.14 28.64 18.76
CA ALA A 95 -9.79 28.36 20.05
C ALA A 95 -11.06 27.49 19.91
N GLU A 96 -11.72 27.55 18.76
CA GLU A 96 -13.02 26.91 18.49
C GLU A 96 -12.96 25.78 17.46
N PHE A 97 -11.98 25.81 16.54
CA PHE A 97 -11.85 24.86 15.44
C PHE A 97 -10.39 24.63 15.03
N TYR A 98 -10.17 23.55 14.30
CA TYR A 98 -8.93 23.23 13.59
C TYR A 98 -9.12 23.51 12.09
N ARG A 99 -8.06 24.00 11.44
CA ARG A 99 -7.97 24.03 9.98
C ARG A 99 -7.27 22.78 9.51
N VAL A 100 -7.92 22.03 8.64
CA VAL A 100 -7.45 20.72 8.16
C VAL A 100 -7.28 20.76 6.64
N ASP A 101 -6.11 20.41 6.14
CA ASP A 101 -5.88 20.20 4.72
C ASP A 101 -6.36 18.80 4.32
N ILE A 102 -7.39 18.75 3.48
CA ILE A 102 -7.96 17.51 2.92
C ILE A 102 -7.61 17.32 1.44
N GLY A 103 -6.76 18.18 0.86
CA GLY A 103 -6.37 18.09 -0.56
C GLY A 103 -7.48 18.47 -1.55
N GLY A 104 -8.43 19.30 -1.12
CA GLY A 104 -9.62 19.67 -1.88
C GLY A 104 -9.36 20.55 -3.11
N SER A 105 -10.17 20.34 -4.14
CA SER A 105 -10.19 21.04 -5.42
C SER A 105 -11.13 22.24 -5.43
N CYS A 106 -10.97 23.19 -4.53
CA CYS A 106 -11.63 24.49 -4.67
C CYS A 106 -10.70 25.51 -5.34
N VAL A 107 -11.29 26.61 -5.80
CA VAL A 107 -10.62 27.70 -6.56
C VAL A 107 -9.57 28.45 -5.71
N SER A 108 -9.48 28.14 -4.43
CA SER A 108 -8.46 28.59 -3.49
C SER A 108 -8.07 27.42 -2.58
N PRO A 109 -6.91 27.43 -1.90
CA PRO A 109 -6.59 26.44 -0.89
C PRO A 109 -7.55 26.59 0.29
N SER A 110 -8.75 26.01 0.19
CA SER A 110 -9.68 25.98 1.30
C SER A 110 -9.33 24.81 2.19
N PHE A 111 -8.86 25.14 3.39
CA PHE A 111 -8.77 24.19 4.47
C PHE A 111 -10.18 23.87 4.96
N ALA A 112 -10.44 22.60 5.25
CA ALA A 112 -11.67 22.22 5.91
C ALA A 112 -11.65 22.67 7.37
N THR A 113 -12.81 23.01 7.89
CA THR A 113 -12.99 23.38 9.31
C THR A 113 -13.44 22.16 10.10
N LEU A 114 -12.71 21.80 11.15
CA LEU A 114 -13.03 20.74 12.11
C LEU A 114 -13.30 21.37 13.49
N GLY A 115 -14.50 21.20 14.03
CA GLY A 115 -14.83 21.76 15.35
C GLY A 115 -14.00 21.14 16.48
N MET A 116 -13.59 21.94 17.46
CA MET A 116 -12.85 21.45 18.65
C MET A 116 -13.68 20.45 19.49
N LEU A 117 -15.00 20.53 19.40
CA LEU A 117 -15.94 19.63 20.07
C LEU A 117 -16.47 18.52 19.15
N ALA A 118 -16.09 18.51 17.88
CA ALA A 118 -16.59 17.58 16.87
C ALA A 118 -15.84 16.24 16.90
N PHE A 119 -15.66 15.68 18.08
CA PHE A 119 -14.98 14.41 18.33
C PHE A 119 -15.82 13.59 19.31
N ASP A 120 -15.81 12.28 19.17
CA ASP A 120 -16.51 11.41 20.12
C ASP A 120 -15.96 11.59 21.54
N GLY A 121 -16.84 11.87 22.51
CA GLY A 121 -16.47 12.15 23.90
C GLY A 121 -15.86 13.54 24.19
N ALA A 122 -15.78 14.45 23.21
CA ALA A 122 -15.29 15.81 23.46
C ALA A 122 -16.31 16.67 24.21
N SER A 123 -15.84 17.46 25.16
CA SER A 123 -16.67 18.42 25.91
C SER A 123 -15.89 19.72 26.15
N LYS A 124 -16.56 20.78 26.59
CA LYS A 124 -15.90 22.06 26.92
C LYS A 124 -14.77 21.89 27.97
N ARG A 125 -14.87 20.85 28.81
CA ARG A 125 -13.90 20.49 29.86
C ARG A 125 -12.80 19.56 29.36
N ASN A 126 -13.12 18.64 28.45
CA ASN A 126 -12.18 17.68 27.87
C ASN A 126 -12.08 17.90 26.36
N ARG A 127 -11.11 18.72 25.94
CA ARG A 127 -10.89 19.05 24.53
C ARG A 127 -9.73 18.22 23.98
N PRO A 128 -9.85 17.66 22.76
CA PRO A 128 -8.72 17.04 22.07
C PRO A 128 -7.60 18.07 21.88
N ASN A 129 -6.35 17.61 21.93
CA ASN A 129 -5.18 18.49 21.89
C ASN A 129 -4.25 18.14 20.71
N MET A 130 -4.79 18.22 19.50
CA MET A 130 -4.03 17.97 18.27
C MET A 130 -3.10 19.16 17.96
N GLN A 131 -1.90 18.86 17.47
CA GLN A 131 -0.93 19.86 17.06
C GLN A 131 -0.98 20.08 15.54
N PRO A 132 -0.58 21.26 15.04
CA PRO A 132 -0.30 21.43 13.61
C PRO A 132 0.70 20.37 13.13
N GLY A 133 0.38 19.70 12.03
CA GLY A 133 1.11 18.55 11.48
C GLY A 133 0.50 17.19 11.83
N SER A 134 -0.40 17.10 12.82
CA SER A 134 -1.11 15.86 13.14
C SER A 134 -2.03 15.43 11.99
N LEU A 135 -2.12 14.12 11.76
CA LEU A 135 -3.05 13.52 10.81
C LEU A 135 -4.38 13.20 11.50
N VAL A 136 -5.48 13.39 10.79
CA VAL A 136 -6.83 13.13 11.29
C VAL A 136 -7.65 12.39 10.25
N TYR A 137 -8.29 11.30 10.66
CA TYR A 137 -9.34 10.66 9.87
C TYR A 137 -10.68 11.25 10.27
N CYS A 138 -11.40 11.82 9.31
CA CYS A 138 -12.63 12.56 9.55
C CYS A 138 -13.65 12.36 8.42
N ARG A 139 -14.91 12.72 8.68
CA ARG A 139 -16.01 12.66 7.71
C ARG A 139 -16.45 14.05 7.29
N VAL A 140 -16.75 14.24 6.01
CA VAL A 140 -17.29 15.51 5.50
C VAL A 140 -18.77 15.65 5.87
N VAL A 141 -19.10 16.69 6.63
CA VAL A 141 -20.48 17.03 7.05
C VAL A 141 -21.11 18.06 6.14
N ARG A 142 -20.30 18.97 5.59
CA ARG A 142 -20.79 20.02 4.70
C ARG A 142 -19.79 20.25 3.58
N ALA A 143 -20.28 20.17 2.36
CA ALA A 143 -19.52 20.50 1.16
C ALA A 143 -20.41 21.32 0.23
N ALA A 144 -20.22 22.63 0.23
CA ALA A 144 -20.84 23.52 -0.74
C ALA A 144 -19.75 24.03 -1.70
N LYS A 145 -20.12 24.31 -2.94
CA LYS A 145 -19.17 24.69 -4.00
C LYS A 145 -18.39 25.97 -3.68
N ASP A 146 -19.06 26.92 -3.01
CA ASP A 146 -18.55 28.27 -2.77
C ASP A 146 -18.21 28.54 -1.28
N LEU A 147 -18.27 27.51 -0.44
CA LEU A 147 -17.94 27.61 0.99
C LEU A 147 -16.88 26.56 1.34
N ASP A 148 -16.11 26.85 2.37
CA ASP A 148 -15.15 25.89 2.91
C ASP A 148 -15.88 24.64 3.44
N ALA A 149 -15.30 23.48 3.16
CA ALA A 149 -15.84 22.22 3.64
C ALA A 149 -15.76 22.14 5.17
N CYS A 150 -16.74 21.47 5.78
CA CYS A 150 -16.73 21.19 7.22
C CYS A 150 -16.64 19.69 7.45
N VAL A 151 -15.80 19.28 8.39
CA VAL A 151 -15.55 17.89 8.74
C VAL A 151 -15.85 17.62 10.21
N THR A 152 -16.15 16.37 10.55
CA THR A 152 -16.40 15.90 11.91
C THR A 152 -15.68 14.59 12.16
N CYS A 153 -15.32 14.33 13.42
CA CYS A 153 -14.84 13.05 13.91
C CYS A 153 -15.88 12.34 14.81
N GLU A 154 -17.13 12.78 14.76
CA GLU A 154 -18.25 12.12 15.45
C GLU A 154 -18.79 10.95 14.62
N GLY A 155 -18.92 9.78 15.27
CA GLY A 155 -19.42 8.56 14.63
C GLY A 155 -20.92 8.54 14.34
N THR A 156 -21.70 9.48 14.90
CA THR A 156 -23.15 9.57 14.69
C THR A 156 -23.49 10.55 13.57
N SER A 157 -24.20 10.08 12.54
CA SER A 157 -24.88 10.92 11.56
C SER A 157 -26.06 11.62 12.24
N VAL A 158 -25.88 12.89 12.59
CA VAL A 158 -27.01 13.77 12.91
C VAL A 158 -27.55 14.27 11.58
N GLU A 159 -28.70 13.78 11.13
CA GLU A 159 -29.40 14.39 10.00
C GLU A 159 -29.85 15.79 10.41
N TRP A 160 -29.25 16.83 9.82
CA TRP A 160 -29.73 18.20 9.95
C TRP A 160 -30.96 18.37 9.06
N SER A 161 -32.15 18.13 9.61
CA SER A 161 -33.38 18.60 8.98
C SER A 161 -33.34 20.12 8.91
N THR A 162 -33.47 20.65 7.71
CA THR A 162 -33.39 22.06 7.39
C THR A 162 -34.45 22.85 8.17
N GLY A 163 -34.06 23.41 9.31
CA GLY A 163 -34.74 24.52 9.97
C GLY A 163 -36.25 24.38 10.24
N GLN A 164 -36.66 23.46 11.11
CA GLN A 164 -37.72 23.67 12.11
C GLN A 164 -37.99 22.39 12.89
N SER A 165 -38.09 22.54 14.21
CA SER A 165 -38.77 21.66 15.18
C SER A 165 -37.88 20.98 16.23
N LEU A 166 -38.31 21.16 17.47
CA LEU A 166 -37.83 20.56 18.71
C LEU A 166 -38.25 19.09 18.78
N THR A 167 -37.52 18.21 18.10
CA THR A 167 -37.50 16.78 18.42
C THR A 167 -36.08 16.24 18.24
N PRO A 168 -35.59 15.36 19.14
CA PRO A 168 -34.27 14.76 18.98
C PRO A 168 -34.22 14.00 17.64
N PRO A 169 -33.13 14.13 16.87
CA PRO A 169 -33.02 13.53 15.54
C PRO A 169 -33.05 12.00 15.64
N THR A 170 -33.98 11.39 14.91
CA THR A 170 -34.05 9.95 14.74
C THR A 170 -32.80 9.49 13.98
N VAL A 171 -32.03 8.59 14.61
CA VAL A 171 -30.79 8.04 14.09
C VAL A 171 -31.05 7.33 12.76
N ALA A 172 -30.60 7.91 11.65
CA ALA A 172 -30.60 7.22 10.36
C ALA A 172 -29.47 6.17 10.37
N PRO A 173 -29.76 4.89 10.07
CA PRO A 173 -28.74 3.86 9.99
C PRO A 173 -27.98 4.02 8.67
N THR A 174 -26.82 4.66 8.71
CA THR A 174 -25.81 4.45 7.67
C THR A 174 -25.17 3.07 7.88
N HIS A 175 -24.75 2.45 6.79
CA HIS A 175 -24.15 1.11 6.72
C HIS A 175 -22.83 0.95 7.51
N LEU A 176 -22.38 2.01 8.19
CA LEU A 176 -21.38 1.99 9.26
C LEU A 176 -22.09 2.14 10.60
N ALA A 177 -22.95 1.19 10.94
CA ALA A 177 -23.48 1.08 12.28
C ALA A 177 -22.29 0.93 13.26
N LYS A 178 -22.34 1.66 14.39
CA LYS A 178 -21.44 1.49 15.55
C LYS A 178 -21.07 0.02 15.70
N LYS A 179 -19.87 -0.36 15.28
CA LYS A 179 -19.31 -1.68 15.58
C LYS A 179 -18.89 -1.63 17.05
N ASP A 180 -19.78 -2.16 17.88
CA ASP A 180 -19.67 -2.36 19.32
C ASP A 180 -19.72 -1.11 20.22
N TRP A 181 -20.80 -1.01 21.00
CA TRP A 181 -20.92 -0.15 22.18
C TRP A 181 -19.90 -0.50 23.29
N MET A 182 -19.17 -1.60 23.13
CA MET A 182 -18.31 -2.19 24.16
C MET A 182 -16.84 -1.78 24.06
N THR A 183 -16.38 -1.25 22.91
CA THR A 183 -14.95 -0.91 22.70
C THR A 183 -14.63 0.58 22.82
N GLY A 184 -15.62 1.47 22.72
CA GLY A 184 -15.38 2.92 22.80
C GLY A 184 -14.46 3.48 21.71
N LEU A 185 -14.22 2.72 20.64
CA LEU A 185 -13.34 3.14 19.56
C LEU A 185 -14.11 4.05 18.61
N ALA A 186 -13.77 5.34 18.64
CA ALA A 186 -14.19 6.27 17.61
C ALA A 186 -13.55 5.84 16.28
N ILE A 187 -14.38 5.60 15.25
CA ILE A 187 -13.94 5.25 13.90
C ILE A 187 -13.07 6.38 13.31
N TYR A 188 -13.34 7.62 13.73
CA TYR A 188 -12.65 8.84 13.32
C TYR A 188 -11.81 9.38 14.46
N GLY A 189 -10.70 10.04 14.15
CA GLY A 189 -9.78 10.54 15.18
C GLY A 189 -8.39 10.85 14.65
N GLU A 190 -7.50 11.19 15.56
CA GLU A 190 -6.08 11.41 15.25
C GLU A 190 -5.40 10.11 14.85
N LEU A 191 -4.62 10.16 13.77
CA LEU A 191 -3.80 9.06 13.29
C LEU A 191 -2.36 9.30 13.75
N THR A 192 -1.87 8.49 14.68
CA THR A 192 -0.53 8.64 15.27
C THR A 192 0.48 7.68 14.63
N GLY A 193 1.62 8.21 14.20
CA GLY A 193 2.68 7.41 13.58
C GLY A 193 2.33 6.96 12.16
N GLY A 194 2.85 5.80 11.76
CA GLY A 194 2.63 5.23 10.44
C GLY A 194 3.30 5.97 9.29
N TYR A 195 2.86 5.65 8.08
CA TYR A 195 3.33 6.17 6.80
C TYR A 195 2.13 6.60 5.96
N VAL A 196 2.25 7.75 5.29
CA VAL A 196 1.22 8.28 4.41
C VAL A 196 1.72 8.31 2.98
N PHE A 197 0.89 7.83 2.06
CA PHE A 197 1.13 7.93 0.63
C PHE A 197 -0.13 8.41 -0.11
N LYS A 198 0.09 8.96 -1.31
CA LYS A 198 -0.99 9.38 -2.20
C LYS A 198 -1.33 8.27 -3.18
N ALA A 199 -2.62 7.99 -3.33
CA ALA A 199 -3.21 7.08 -4.30
C ALA A 199 -4.12 7.86 -5.27
N SER A 200 -4.45 7.25 -6.40
CA SER A 200 -5.53 7.78 -7.24
C SER A 200 -6.88 7.67 -6.52
N ILE A 201 -7.84 8.53 -6.85
CA ILE A 201 -9.17 8.48 -6.22
C ILE A 201 -9.89 7.19 -6.61
N GLY A 202 -9.66 6.68 -7.82
CA GLY A 202 -10.16 5.37 -8.25
C GLY A 202 -9.63 4.25 -7.36
N LEU A 203 -8.31 4.22 -7.10
CA LEU A 203 -7.70 3.23 -6.21
C LEU A 203 -8.24 3.37 -4.77
N ALA A 204 -8.29 4.59 -4.23
CA ALA A 204 -8.81 4.84 -2.87
C ALA A 204 -10.27 4.37 -2.71
N LYS A 205 -11.13 4.64 -3.71
CA LYS A 205 -12.52 4.15 -3.72
C LYS A 205 -12.60 2.62 -3.77
N SER A 206 -11.72 1.98 -4.55
CA SER A 206 -11.61 0.52 -4.62
C SER A 206 -11.18 -0.09 -3.28
N LEU A 207 -10.24 0.55 -2.57
CA LEU A 207 -9.74 0.08 -1.28
C LEU A 207 -10.77 0.18 -0.14
N VAL A 208 -11.73 1.12 -0.23
CA VAL A 208 -12.82 1.27 0.78
C VAL A 208 -13.94 0.25 0.58
N GLN A 209 -14.02 -0.42 -0.58
CA GLN A 209 -15.05 -1.43 -0.82
C GLN A 209 -14.78 -2.69 0.03
N ASP A 210 -15.87 -3.31 0.51
CA ASP A 210 -15.81 -4.49 1.40
C ASP A 210 -15.06 -5.68 0.77
N GLU A 211 -15.06 -5.77 -0.57
CA GLU A 211 -14.50 -6.88 -1.35
C GLU A 211 -13.19 -6.48 -2.06
N CYS A 212 -12.19 -6.03 -1.30
CA CYS A 212 -10.89 -5.68 -1.86
C CYS A 212 -9.90 -6.86 -1.79
N ALA A 213 -9.71 -7.56 -2.91
CA ALA A 213 -8.82 -8.73 -3.01
C ALA A 213 -7.36 -8.45 -2.57
N VAL A 214 -6.87 -7.22 -2.82
CA VAL A 214 -5.52 -6.80 -2.44
C VAL A 214 -5.37 -6.75 -0.92
N LEU A 215 -6.33 -6.13 -0.23
CA LEU A 215 -6.30 -6.00 1.22
C LEU A 215 -6.53 -7.34 1.91
N GLU A 216 -7.41 -8.18 1.35
CA GLU A 216 -7.65 -9.52 1.88
C GLU A 216 -6.38 -10.39 1.77
N SER A 217 -5.70 -10.33 0.62
CA SER A 217 -4.45 -11.08 0.41
C SER A 217 -3.33 -10.58 1.33
N LEU A 218 -3.16 -9.25 1.43
CA LEU A 218 -2.13 -8.64 2.28
C LEU A 218 -2.40 -8.89 3.77
N GLY A 219 -3.66 -8.82 4.21
CA GLY A 219 -4.05 -9.01 5.60
C GLY A 219 -3.84 -10.43 6.11
N ARG A 220 -3.81 -11.43 5.21
CA ARG A 220 -3.42 -12.82 5.55
C ARG A 220 -1.92 -12.96 5.77
N ALA A 221 -1.11 -12.13 5.10
CA ALA A 221 0.35 -12.23 5.12
C ALA A 221 1.00 -11.36 6.20
N ILE A 222 0.57 -10.10 6.30
CA ILE A 222 1.21 -9.08 7.13
C ILE A 222 0.16 -8.39 8.01
N PRO A 223 0.36 -8.29 9.34
CA PRO A 223 -0.51 -7.50 10.20
C PRO A 223 -0.22 -6.00 10.02
N PHE A 224 -1.23 -5.23 9.60
CA PHE A 224 -1.15 -3.77 9.47
C PHE A 224 -2.48 -3.10 9.82
N GLU A 225 -2.42 -1.80 10.09
CA GLU A 225 -3.56 -0.91 10.24
C GLU A 225 -3.60 0.03 9.03
N LEU A 226 -4.79 0.32 8.52
CA LEU A 226 -4.97 1.13 7.33
C LEU A 226 -6.15 2.08 7.52
N ALA A 227 -5.95 3.35 7.20
CA ALA A 227 -7.02 4.34 7.08
C ALA A 227 -6.99 4.91 5.65
N VAL A 228 -8.07 4.66 4.91
CA VAL A 228 -8.19 5.09 3.52
C VAL A 228 -9.11 6.30 3.45
N GLY A 229 -8.55 7.43 3.02
CA GLY A 229 -9.33 8.61 2.66
C GLY A 229 -9.73 8.58 1.18
N VAL A 230 -11.01 8.79 0.88
CA VAL A 230 -11.49 8.89 -0.52
C VAL A 230 -10.91 10.10 -1.26
N ASN A 231 -10.24 11.00 -0.54
CA ASN A 231 -9.42 12.07 -1.07
C ASN A 231 -8.08 11.59 -1.68
N GLY A 232 -7.82 10.28 -1.71
CA GLY A 232 -6.60 9.70 -2.25
C GLY A 232 -5.43 9.75 -1.28
N VAL A 233 -5.67 10.06 0.00
CA VAL A 233 -4.66 10.02 1.06
C VAL A 233 -4.86 8.74 1.86
N VAL A 234 -3.84 7.90 1.88
CA VAL A 234 -3.87 6.61 2.58
C VAL A 234 -2.83 6.61 3.67
N TRP A 235 -3.27 6.32 4.90
CA TRP A 235 -2.40 6.11 6.05
C TRP A 235 -2.27 4.62 6.34
N LEU A 236 -1.04 4.19 6.57
CA LEU A 236 -0.68 2.80 6.82
C LEU A 236 0.25 2.72 8.02
N ASN A 237 -0.03 1.81 8.94
CA ASN A 237 0.82 1.55 10.09
C ASN A 237 1.05 0.04 10.22
N SER A 238 2.28 -0.34 10.56
CA SER A 238 2.64 -1.74 10.76
C SER A 238 3.76 -1.84 11.79
N LYS A 239 4.09 -3.06 12.21
CA LYS A 239 5.13 -3.29 13.24
C LYS A 239 6.55 -2.97 12.74
N SER A 240 6.80 -3.11 11.43
CA SER A 240 8.12 -2.93 10.82
C SER A 240 8.05 -1.97 9.65
N SER A 241 9.05 -1.10 9.51
CA SER A 241 9.14 -0.20 8.35
C SER A 241 9.24 -0.97 7.03
N GLN A 242 9.82 -2.18 7.03
CA GLN A 242 9.91 -3.02 5.84
C GLN A 242 8.52 -3.50 5.40
N ASP A 243 7.71 -3.95 6.36
CA ASP A 243 6.32 -4.38 6.13
C ASP A 243 5.48 -3.21 5.60
N THR A 244 5.63 -2.03 6.20
CA THR A 244 4.98 -0.79 5.73
C THR A 244 5.33 -0.49 4.27
N ILE A 245 6.60 -0.62 3.88
CA ILE A 245 7.05 -0.39 2.50
C ILE A 245 6.48 -1.44 1.55
N LEU A 246 6.47 -2.72 1.96
CA LEU A 246 5.94 -3.81 1.14
C LEU A 246 4.44 -3.64 0.87
N VAL A 247 3.67 -3.35 1.92
CA VAL A 247 2.22 -3.14 1.85
C VAL A 247 1.91 -1.89 1.02
N ALA A 248 2.57 -0.75 1.27
CA ALA A 248 2.36 0.47 0.48
C ALA A 248 2.66 0.25 -1.00
N ASN A 249 3.77 -0.41 -1.32
CA ASN A 249 4.12 -0.73 -2.70
C ASN A 249 3.12 -1.72 -3.32
N ALA A 250 2.61 -2.71 -2.57
CA ALA A 250 1.64 -3.66 -3.10
C ALA A 250 0.32 -2.97 -3.44
N ILE A 251 -0.16 -2.09 -2.54
CA ILE A 251 -1.35 -1.28 -2.78
C ILE A 251 -1.18 -0.40 -4.02
N LEU A 252 -0.07 0.33 -4.14
CA LEU A 252 0.16 1.20 -5.30
C LEU A 252 0.26 0.44 -6.62
N ASN A 253 0.91 -0.73 -6.62
CA ASN A 253 1.04 -1.55 -7.84
C ASN A 253 -0.22 -2.34 -8.18
N SER A 254 -1.20 -2.39 -7.27
CA SER A 254 -2.49 -3.05 -7.55
C SER A 254 -3.40 -2.23 -8.47
N GLU A 255 -3.08 -0.95 -8.72
CA GLU A 255 -3.87 -0.11 -9.59
C GLU A 255 -3.90 -0.67 -11.03
N GLY A 256 -5.09 -1.11 -11.46
CA GLY A 256 -5.31 -1.66 -12.79
C GLY A 256 -5.05 -3.16 -12.94
N LEU A 257 -4.73 -3.86 -11.85
CA LEU A 257 -4.60 -5.32 -11.85
C LEU A 257 -5.95 -6.00 -11.60
N THR A 258 -6.10 -7.21 -12.15
CA THR A 258 -7.24 -8.07 -11.81
C THR A 258 -7.05 -8.72 -10.44
N PRO A 259 -8.13 -9.13 -9.76
CA PRO A 259 -8.02 -9.79 -8.44
C PRO A 259 -7.02 -10.97 -8.41
N ALA A 260 -7.04 -11.82 -9.44
CA ALA A 260 -6.11 -12.94 -9.55
C ALA A 260 -4.65 -12.50 -9.72
N GLN A 261 -4.40 -11.39 -10.43
CA GLN A 261 -3.06 -10.82 -10.56
C GLN A 261 -2.58 -10.19 -9.25
N CYS A 262 -3.48 -9.58 -8.48
CA CYS A 262 -3.18 -9.05 -7.15
C CYS A 262 -2.73 -10.15 -6.19
N GLU A 263 -3.47 -11.26 -6.13
CA GLU A 263 -3.10 -12.44 -5.32
C GLU A 263 -1.72 -12.97 -5.70
N ALA A 264 -1.46 -13.13 -7.00
CA ALA A 264 -0.16 -13.59 -7.50
C ALA A 264 0.98 -12.63 -7.16
N MET A 265 0.74 -11.32 -7.19
CA MET A 265 1.72 -10.30 -6.79
C MET A 265 2.09 -10.43 -5.31
N VAL A 266 1.10 -10.55 -4.44
CA VAL A 266 1.31 -10.66 -2.99
C VAL A 266 2.07 -11.96 -2.68
N ALA A 267 1.62 -13.09 -3.23
CA ALA A 267 2.28 -14.38 -3.05
C ALA A 267 3.75 -14.39 -3.52
N LYS A 268 4.10 -13.63 -4.56
CA LYS A 268 5.49 -13.49 -5.02
C LYS A 268 6.33 -12.69 -4.04
N ARG A 269 5.80 -11.58 -3.50
CA ARG A 269 6.51 -10.70 -2.56
C ARG A 269 6.67 -11.31 -1.17
N ASP A 270 5.72 -12.13 -0.73
CA ASP A 270 5.86 -12.91 0.50
C ASP A 270 7.02 -13.91 0.39
N ARG A 271 7.17 -14.58 -0.76
CA ARG A 271 8.31 -15.49 -1.00
C ARG A 271 9.65 -14.75 -1.04
N GLU A 272 9.68 -13.55 -1.63
CA GLU A 272 10.89 -12.74 -1.71
C GLU A 272 11.28 -12.12 -0.34
N SER A 273 10.30 -11.77 0.51
CA SER A 273 10.52 -11.22 1.86
C SER A 273 10.87 -12.28 2.91
N VAL A 274 10.33 -13.51 2.78
CA VAL A 274 10.80 -14.67 3.57
C VAL A 274 12.26 -14.99 3.24
N GLU A 275 12.69 -14.82 2.00
CA GLU A 275 14.11 -14.99 1.63
C GLU A 275 15.04 -13.89 2.19
N ASP A 276 14.56 -12.64 2.28
CA ASP A 276 15.34 -11.52 2.85
C ASP A 276 15.33 -11.54 4.40
N SER A 277 14.31 -12.14 5.03
CA SER A 277 14.25 -12.41 6.48
C SER A 277 14.92 -13.74 6.88
N ASN A 278 15.21 -14.64 5.92
CA ASN A 278 16.04 -15.84 6.13
C ASN A 278 17.53 -15.54 6.39
N GLY A 279 17.90 -14.28 6.61
CA GLY A 279 19.06 -13.95 7.44
C GLY A 279 18.92 -14.41 8.91
N GLY A 280 17.78 -14.97 9.33
CA GLY A 280 17.54 -15.45 10.70
C GLY A 280 18.27 -16.73 11.11
N GLY A 281 18.89 -17.45 10.16
CA GLY A 281 19.61 -18.71 10.42
C GLY A 281 21.14 -18.60 10.35
N VAL A 282 21.68 -17.41 10.11
CA VAL A 282 23.12 -17.19 9.98
C VAL A 282 23.59 -15.87 10.58
N GLU A 283 24.80 -15.86 11.13
CA GLU A 283 25.41 -14.68 11.74
C GLU A 283 26.85 -14.47 11.24
N VAL A 284 27.34 -13.23 11.33
CA VAL A 284 28.70 -12.89 10.89
C VAL A 284 29.59 -12.74 12.13
N LYS A 285 30.68 -13.50 12.17
CA LYS A 285 31.68 -13.48 13.25
C LYS A 285 33.09 -13.51 12.67
N MET A 286 34.11 -13.44 13.51
CA MET A 286 35.50 -13.65 13.06
C MET A 286 35.64 -15.07 12.52
N SER A 287 36.23 -15.21 11.32
CA SER A 287 36.43 -16.52 10.69
C SER A 287 37.41 -17.38 11.49
N ARG A 288 37.23 -18.71 11.45
CA ARG A 288 38.21 -19.67 11.98
C ARG A 288 39.42 -19.83 11.06
N LEU A 289 39.35 -19.34 9.82
CA LEU A 289 40.46 -19.41 8.87
C LEU A 289 41.49 -18.29 9.18
N PRO A 290 42.80 -18.60 9.14
CA PRO A 290 43.84 -17.60 9.35
C PRO A 290 43.81 -16.55 8.24
N ASN A 291 43.88 -15.27 8.62
CA ASN A 291 43.89 -14.10 7.74
C ASN A 291 42.66 -13.92 6.82
N ALA A 292 41.55 -14.64 7.06
CA ALA A 292 40.33 -14.51 6.25
C ALA A 292 39.40 -13.36 6.68
N GLY A 293 39.63 -12.77 7.85
CA GLY A 293 38.77 -11.71 8.40
C GLY A 293 37.47 -12.26 8.96
N LEU A 294 36.33 -11.82 8.41
CA LEU A 294 35.00 -12.22 8.86
C LEU A 294 34.50 -13.48 8.13
N GLY A 295 33.74 -14.32 8.82
CA GLY A 295 33.12 -15.53 8.32
C GLY A 295 31.62 -15.58 8.62
N LEU A 296 30.88 -16.42 7.90
CA LEU A 296 29.45 -16.66 8.11
C LEU A 296 29.24 -17.95 8.90
N PHE A 297 28.44 -17.90 9.96
CA PHE A 297 28.18 -19.03 10.86
C PHE A 297 26.68 -19.35 10.91
N ALA A 298 26.34 -20.62 11.05
CA ALA A 298 24.95 -21.06 11.20
C ALA A 298 24.45 -20.82 12.64
N THR A 299 23.31 -20.16 12.81
CA THR A 299 22.59 -20.04 14.09
C THR A 299 21.46 -21.06 14.23
N THR A 300 21.10 -21.72 13.12
CA THR A 300 20.12 -22.81 13.03
C THR A 300 20.74 -24.01 12.32
N THR A 301 20.11 -25.19 12.41
CA THR A 301 20.51 -26.37 11.64
C THR A 301 19.99 -26.30 10.21
N PHE A 302 20.77 -26.77 9.24
CA PHE A 302 20.35 -26.87 7.83
C PHE A 302 20.55 -28.29 7.31
N ASN A 303 19.59 -28.81 6.55
CA ASN A 303 19.70 -30.08 5.85
C ASN A 303 20.34 -29.90 4.47
N ALA A 304 20.84 -30.99 3.90
CA ALA A 304 21.31 -30.98 2.51
C ALA A 304 20.18 -30.56 1.56
N GLY A 305 20.45 -29.58 0.69
CA GLY A 305 19.51 -28.98 -0.24
C GLY A 305 18.87 -27.68 0.25
N ASP A 306 18.92 -27.40 1.55
CA ASP A 306 18.31 -26.18 2.12
C ASP A 306 19.01 -24.92 1.63
N VAL A 307 18.22 -23.85 1.43
CA VAL A 307 18.76 -22.53 1.11
C VAL A 307 19.16 -21.84 2.40
N VAL A 308 20.47 -21.68 2.61
CA VAL A 308 21.06 -21.11 3.82
C VAL A 308 20.92 -19.59 3.84
N CYS A 309 21.26 -18.95 2.72
CA CYS A 309 21.08 -17.50 2.50
C CYS A 309 21.16 -17.18 1.01
N VAL A 310 20.96 -15.92 0.63
CA VAL A 310 20.98 -15.47 -0.77
C VAL A 310 22.08 -14.44 -1.00
N TYR A 311 22.85 -14.64 -2.06
CA TYR A 311 23.82 -13.68 -2.58
C TYR A 311 23.11 -12.74 -3.57
N ARG A 312 22.96 -11.48 -3.16
CA ARG A 312 22.37 -10.37 -3.94
C ARG A 312 23.30 -9.16 -3.89
N GLY A 313 23.04 -8.17 -4.74
CA GLY A 313 23.83 -6.95 -4.79
C GLY A 313 23.49 -6.08 -5.99
N GLN A 314 24.36 -5.15 -6.32
CA GLN A 314 24.21 -4.33 -7.52
C GLN A 314 24.39 -5.20 -8.77
N VAL A 315 23.37 -5.23 -9.63
CA VAL A 315 23.42 -5.98 -10.88
C VAL A 315 24.21 -5.19 -11.92
N LEU A 316 25.20 -5.83 -12.53
CA LEU A 316 26.09 -5.24 -13.54
C LEU A 316 26.04 -6.05 -14.85
N ALA A 317 26.05 -5.34 -15.97
CA ALA A 317 26.29 -5.93 -17.28
C ALA A 317 27.79 -6.21 -17.46
N THR A 318 28.13 -7.08 -18.42
CA THR A 318 29.53 -7.50 -18.67
C THR A 318 30.49 -6.32 -18.87
N ALA A 319 30.07 -5.28 -19.60
CA ALA A 319 30.90 -4.10 -19.88
C ALA A 319 31.25 -3.31 -18.62
N ASP A 320 30.34 -3.23 -17.65
CA ASP A 320 30.55 -2.49 -16.41
C ASP A 320 31.26 -3.33 -15.37
N ALA A 321 30.96 -4.63 -15.30
CA ALA A 321 31.66 -5.59 -14.44
C ALA A 321 33.19 -5.63 -14.73
N LEU A 322 33.59 -5.47 -15.99
CA LEU A 322 35.00 -5.42 -16.40
C LEU A 322 35.74 -4.18 -15.88
N LYS A 323 35.02 -3.05 -15.70
CA LYS A 323 35.58 -1.78 -15.21
C LYS A 323 35.71 -1.71 -13.69
N VAL A 324 35.11 -2.66 -12.97
CA VAL A 324 35.20 -2.70 -11.51
C VAL A 324 36.65 -2.96 -11.09
N ALA A 325 37.22 -2.00 -10.34
CA ALA A 325 38.60 -2.07 -9.87
C ALA A 325 38.80 -3.18 -8.82
N ASP A 326 37.92 -3.27 -7.83
CA ASP A 326 37.95 -4.31 -6.78
C ASP A 326 36.90 -5.39 -7.07
N LYS A 327 37.38 -6.59 -7.39
CA LYS A 327 36.54 -7.74 -7.80
C LYS A 327 36.27 -8.72 -6.66
N SER A 328 36.64 -8.38 -5.42
CA SER A 328 36.55 -9.29 -4.26
C SER A 328 35.11 -9.75 -3.94
N TYR A 329 34.10 -8.95 -4.31
CA TYR A 329 32.68 -9.26 -4.10
C TYR A 329 31.88 -9.36 -5.41
N LEU A 330 32.58 -9.51 -6.54
CA LEU A 330 31.98 -9.56 -7.86
C LEU A 330 31.72 -11.02 -8.26
N MET A 331 30.45 -11.40 -8.33
CA MET A 331 30.04 -12.75 -8.75
C MET A 331 29.47 -12.74 -10.17
N ARG A 332 29.97 -13.64 -11.02
CA ARG A 332 29.36 -13.93 -12.33
C ARG A 332 28.27 -14.98 -12.19
N LEU A 333 27.03 -14.63 -12.53
CA LEU A 333 25.89 -15.56 -12.53
C LEU A 333 25.83 -16.41 -13.81
N GLY A 334 26.16 -15.81 -14.96
CA GLY A 334 25.96 -16.41 -16.28
C GLY A 334 25.15 -15.48 -17.19
N GLY A 335 25.10 -15.77 -18.50
CA GLY A 335 24.33 -14.96 -19.46
C GLY A 335 24.74 -13.49 -19.57
N GLY A 336 25.97 -13.15 -19.18
CA GLY A 336 26.48 -11.77 -19.18
C GLY A 336 26.06 -10.91 -17.98
N VAL A 337 25.43 -11.52 -16.96
CA VAL A 337 24.97 -10.88 -15.72
C VAL A 337 25.97 -11.10 -14.58
N TYR A 338 26.29 -10.03 -13.87
CA TYR A 338 27.16 -10.00 -12.70
C TYR A 338 26.45 -9.34 -11.51
N ILE A 339 26.85 -9.72 -10.29
CA ILE A 339 26.41 -9.08 -9.05
C ILE A 339 27.64 -8.57 -8.30
N ASP A 340 27.65 -7.28 -7.95
CA ASP A 340 28.60 -6.68 -7.00
C ASP A 340 27.92 -6.48 -5.63
N ALA A 341 28.34 -7.23 -4.62
CA ALA A 341 27.82 -7.12 -3.25
C ALA A 341 28.67 -6.20 -2.34
N ARG A 342 29.67 -5.49 -2.89
CA ARG A 342 30.63 -4.68 -2.11
C ARG A 342 29.98 -3.61 -1.24
N THR A 343 29.01 -2.88 -1.78
CA THR A 343 28.26 -1.84 -1.04
C THR A 343 27.11 -2.43 -0.21
N CYS A 344 26.71 -3.67 -0.48
CA CYS A 344 25.59 -4.36 0.16
C CYS A 344 26.05 -5.08 1.44
N ILE A 345 26.39 -4.33 2.49
CA ILE A 345 26.88 -4.85 3.78
C ILE A 345 25.86 -5.78 4.46
N GLY A 346 24.57 -5.56 4.22
CA GLY A 346 23.49 -6.41 4.74
C GLY A 346 23.45 -7.83 4.14
N VAL A 347 24.08 -8.07 2.98
CA VAL A 347 24.04 -9.36 2.30
C VAL A 347 24.99 -10.33 2.99
N LYS A 348 24.47 -11.16 3.89
CA LYS A 348 25.25 -12.09 4.70
C LYS A 348 26.11 -13.07 3.90
N ALA A 349 25.61 -13.51 2.74
CA ALA A 349 26.32 -14.42 1.84
C ALA A 349 27.70 -13.90 1.37
N ARG A 350 27.96 -12.59 1.47
CA ARG A 350 29.26 -11.98 1.10
C ARG A 350 30.41 -12.35 2.04
N TYR A 351 30.10 -12.85 3.24
CA TYR A 351 31.07 -13.21 4.27
C TYR A 351 31.38 -14.71 4.30
N ILE A 352 30.82 -15.49 3.37
CA ILE A 352 31.16 -16.91 3.24
C ILE A 352 32.57 -16.98 2.68
N ASN A 353 33.46 -17.73 3.34
CA ASN A 353 34.84 -17.89 2.91
C ASN A 353 35.05 -19.21 2.16
N ASP A 354 36.16 -19.28 1.44
CA ASP A 354 36.65 -20.54 0.89
C ASP A 354 37.75 -21.12 1.79
N CYS A 355 37.44 -22.28 2.38
CA CYS A 355 38.35 -23.00 3.27
C CYS A 355 39.54 -23.64 2.54
N ARG A 356 39.56 -23.64 1.20
CA ARG A 356 40.63 -24.14 0.32
C ARG A 356 40.97 -25.64 0.47
N SER A 357 40.38 -26.33 1.44
CA SER A 357 40.55 -27.75 1.72
C SER A 357 39.43 -28.56 1.09
N ARG A 358 39.77 -29.53 0.23
CA ARG A 358 38.78 -30.41 -0.41
C ARG A 358 38.00 -31.19 0.65
N GLY A 359 36.67 -31.13 0.60
CA GLY A 359 35.75 -31.88 1.46
C GLY A 359 35.28 -31.14 2.72
N VAL A 360 35.76 -29.91 2.95
CA VAL A 360 35.33 -29.08 4.10
C VAL A 360 34.22 -28.10 3.70
N HIS A 361 34.03 -27.84 2.41
CA HIS A 361 32.90 -27.06 1.88
C HIS A 361 31.56 -27.72 2.27
N ASN A 362 30.65 -26.90 2.77
CA ASN A 362 29.32 -27.32 3.22
C ASN A 362 28.19 -26.63 2.45
N VAL A 363 28.51 -25.68 1.57
CA VAL A 363 27.54 -25.01 0.70
C VAL A 363 28.06 -24.87 -0.73
N GLU A 364 27.15 -24.63 -1.66
CA GLU A 364 27.41 -24.27 -3.05
C GLU A 364 26.54 -23.09 -3.52
N PHE A 365 27.02 -22.36 -4.55
CA PHE A 365 26.24 -21.30 -5.17
C PHE A 365 25.40 -21.83 -6.33
N GLU A 366 24.08 -21.89 -6.13
CA GLU A 366 23.11 -22.08 -7.21
C GLU A 366 22.86 -20.72 -7.87
N LYS A 367 23.45 -20.52 -9.06
CA LYS A 367 23.37 -19.24 -9.80
C LYS A 367 22.08 -19.17 -10.60
N LEU A 368 21.31 -18.10 -10.43
CA LEU A 368 20.02 -17.88 -11.10
C LEU A 368 20.05 -16.55 -11.89
N PRO A 369 20.62 -16.53 -13.11
CA PRO A 369 20.79 -15.29 -13.90
C PRO A 369 19.49 -14.54 -14.18
N LEU A 370 18.40 -15.27 -14.47
CA LEU A 370 17.08 -14.68 -14.76
C LEU A 370 16.47 -13.98 -13.53
N LEU A 371 16.80 -14.46 -12.33
CA LEU A 371 16.34 -13.89 -11.07
C LEU A 371 17.38 -12.94 -10.45
N GLN A 372 18.50 -12.68 -11.15
CA GLN A 372 19.57 -11.78 -10.73
C GLN A 372 20.05 -12.03 -9.29
N LYS A 373 20.13 -13.30 -8.89
CA LYS A 373 20.57 -13.75 -7.55
C LYS A 373 21.34 -15.06 -7.63
N ALA A 374 22.07 -15.41 -6.57
CA ALA A 374 22.55 -16.77 -6.35
C ALA A 374 22.12 -17.27 -4.98
N ASN A 375 21.53 -18.46 -4.92
CA ASN A 375 21.18 -19.09 -3.66
C ASN A 375 22.40 -19.82 -3.10
N VAL A 376 22.61 -19.74 -1.78
CA VAL A 376 23.61 -20.53 -1.07
C VAL A 376 22.91 -21.78 -0.58
N ARG A 377 23.19 -22.93 -1.21
CA ARG A 377 22.58 -24.21 -0.85
C ARG A 377 23.51 -25.06 -0.02
N ALA A 378 22.99 -25.65 1.05
CA ALA A 378 23.71 -26.63 1.84
C ALA A 378 23.94 -27.91 1.02
N THR A 379 25.19 -28.36 0.91
CA THR A 379 25.53 -29.62 0.22
C THR A 379 25.48 -30.82 1.16
N ARG A 380 25.50 -30.56 2.47
CA ARG A 380 25.39 -31.54 3.55
C ARG A 380 24.68 -30.92 4.74
N TYR A 381 24.41 -31.72 5.76
CA TYR A 381 23.88 -31.22 7.02
C TYR A 381 24.85 -30.24 7.69
N ILE A 382 24.35 -29.11 8.20
CA ILE A 382 25.11 -28.06 8.88
C ILE A 382 24.56 -27.90 10.31
N HIS A 383 25.44 -27.99 11.30
CA HIS A 383 25.06 -27.82 12.70
C HIS A 383 25.07 -26.34 13.10
N ILE A 384 24.34 -26.02 14.19
CA ILE A 384 24.41 -24.70 14.82
C ILE A 384 25.85 -24.45 15.28
N GLY A 385 26.39 -23.28 14.93
CA GLY A 385 27.76 -22.86 15.26
C GLY A 385 28.82 -23.28 14.24
N ASP A 386 28.45 -24.02 13.19
CA ASP A 386 29.37 -24.32 12.09
C ASP A 386 29.62 -23.08 11.23
N GLU A 387 30.86 -22.94 10.77
CA GLU A 387 31.20 -21.94 9.76
C GLU A 387 30.84 -22.44 8.37
N ILE A 388 30.32 -21.55 7.54
CA ILE A 388 29.86 -21.83 6.20
C ILE A 388 31.01 -21.58 5.22
N TYR A 389 31.31 -22.58 4.40
CA TYR A 389 32.40 -22.58 3.44
C TYR A 389 31.93 -22.98 2.04
N VAL A 390 32.38 -22.21 1.05
CA VAL A 390 32.06 -22.42 -0.37
C VAL A 390 33.33 -22.47 -1.22
N ASP A 391 33.33 -23.22 -2.30
CA ASP A 391 34.45 -23.25 -3.25
C ASP A 391 34.37 -22.05 -4.19
N TYR A 392 35.36 -21.16 -4.16
CA TYR A 392 35.46 -20.03 -5.10
C TYR A 392 35.93 -20.46 -6.48
N GLY A 393 36.52 -21.65 -6.59
CA GLY A 393 37.09 -22.21 -7.80
C GLY A 393 38.52 -21.73 -8.07
N LYS A 394 39.27 -22.57 -8.78
CA LYS A 394 40.70 -22.36 -9.08
C LYS A 394 41.00 -21.04 -9.78
N TRP A 395 40.12 -20.59 -10.68
CA TRP A 395 40.31 -19.37 -11.45
C TRP A 395 40.26 -18.10 -10.59
N TYR A 396 39.46 -18.12 -9.51
CA TYR A 396 39.41 -17.01 -8.57
C TYR A 396 40.75 -16.84 -7.86
N TRP A 397 41.27 -17.93 -7.28
CA TRP A 397 42.56 -17.91 -6.58
C TRP A 397 43.75 -17.60 -7.50
N LEU A 398 43.71 -18.06 -8.75
CA LEU A 398 44.70 -17.67 -9.75
C LEU A 398 44.67 -16.16 -10.03
N ALA A 399 43.47 -15.59 -10.22
CA ALA A 399 43.31 -14.16 -10.43
C ALA A 399 43.73 -13.35 -9.19
N TYR A 400 43.44 -13.84 -7.98
CA TYR A 400 43.84 -13.21 -6.72
C TYR A 400 45.37 -13.15 -6.57
N ASN A 401 46.06 -14.25 -6.84
CA ASN A 401 47.52 -14.32 -6.77
C ASN A 401 48.19 -13.42 -7.83
N LEU A 402 47.58 -13.26 -9.01
CA LEU A 402 48.03 -12.33 -10.03
C LEU A 402 47.87 -10.86 -9.61
N SER A 403 46.84 -10.53 -8.83
CA SER A 403 46.63 -9.17 -8.33
C SER A 403 47.38 -8.85 -7.04
N HIS A 404 47.84 -9.88 -6.30
CA HIS A 404 48.58 -9.74 -5.03
C HIS A 404 49.92 -10.49 -5.08
N PRO A 405 50.90 -10.04 -5.90
CA PRO A 405 52.16 -10.76 -6.09
C PRO A 405 53.05 -10.84 -4.83
N HIS A 406 52.80 -9.99 -3.84
CA HIS A 406 53.56 -9.95 -2.57
C HIS A 406 52.93 -10.76 -1.44
N ASP A 407 51.69 -11.27 -1.62
CA ASP A 407 50.97 -12.06 -0.61
C ASP A 407 50.31 -13.27 -1.30
N LEU A 408 51.17 -14.10 -1.89
CA LEU A 408 50.74 -15.27 -2.66
C LEU A 408 50.14 -16.32 -1.73
N ILE A 409 48.88 -16.65 -1.99
CA ILE A 409 48.17 -17.70 -1.28
C ILE A 409 48.38 -19.02 -2.03
N LYS A 410 49.04 -19.98 -1.38
CA LYS A 410 49.32 -21.32 -1.93
C LYS A 410 48.11 -22.24 -1.94
#